data_AF-A0ABD5LU08-F1
#
_entry.id   AF-A0ABD5LU08-F1
#
_cell.length_a   1.000
_cell.length_b   1.000
_cell.length_c   1.000
_cell.angle_alpha   90.00
_cell.angle_beta   90.00
_cell.angle_gamma   90.00
#
_symmetry.space_group_name_H-M   'P 1'
#
loop_
_entity.id
_entity.type
_entity.pdbx_description
1 polymer ?
#
loop_
_entity_poly.entity_id
_entity_poly.type
_entity_poly.pdbx_seq_one_letter_code
_entity_poly.pdbx_strand_id
1 'polypeptide(L)'
;MSYSLFANASPAIKSTENRNNEVLEVYSTPLHTPQEKMAIPVSVLTQEDLRANRSASIAETLTSLPGFHASFFGGGSVHPVIRGMSGNRVKVLHSGSDLMDVSSIGADHTITSEPF
;
A
#
# COMPACT_ATOMS: atom_id res chain seq x y z
N MET A 1 -15.03 33.27 -32.61
CA MET A 1 -15.58 33.35 -31.25
C MET A 1 -15.24 32.04 -30.55
N SER A 2 -14.08 31.97 -29.93
CA SER A 2 -13.54 30.75 -29.31
C SER A 2 -13.81 30.77 -27.82
N TYR A 3 -14.32 29.67 -27.27
CA TYR A 3 -14.37 29.46 -25.82
C TYR A 3 -13.84 28.08 -25.49
N SER A 4 -12.75 28.06 -24.73
CA SER A 4 -12.15 26.91 -24.06
C SER A 4 -12.76 26.75 -22.66
N LEU A 5 -13.18 25.54 -22.28
CA LEU A 5 -13.46 25.18 -20.90
C LEU A 5 -12.58 24.00 -20.50
N PHE A 6 -11.59 24.26 -19.65
CA PHE A 6 -10.93 23.23 -18.85
C PHE A 6 -11.79 23.04 -17.59
N ALA A 7 -12.32 21.83 -17.39
CA ALA A 7 -13.13 21.50 -16.23
C ALA A 7 -12.25 21.02 -15.07
N ASN A 8 -12.56 21.54 -13.88
CA ASN A 8 -11.89 21.36 -12.59
C ASN A 8 -11.45 19.93 -12.27
N ALA A 9 -10.19 19.78 -11.85
CA ALA A 9 -9.71 18.61 -11.13
C ALA A 9 -9.94 18.79 -9.61
N SER A 10 -10.70 17.87 -9.01
CA SER A 10 -10.67 17.57 -7.58
C SER A 10 -11.09 16.10 -7.44
N PRO A 11 -10.42 15.31 -6.59
CA PRO A 11 -10.52 15.52 -5.16
C PRO A 11 -9.19 15.37 -4.40
N ALA A 12 -8.85 16.39 -3.60
CA ALA A 12 -8.17 16.13 -2.34
C ALA A 12 -9.16 15.35 -1.46
N ILE A 13 -8.85 14.09 -1.14
CA ILE A 13 -9.69 13.29 -0.24
C ILE A 13 -9.62 13.92 1.15
N LYS A 14 -10.63 14.73 1.49
CA LYS A 14 -10.94 15.08 2.88
C LYS A 14 -11.62 13.87 3.51
N SER A 15 -10.90 13.13 4.36
CA SER A 15 -11.56 12.32 5.38
C SER A 15 -12.09 13.29 6.44
N THR A 16 -13.41 13.38 6.56
CA THR A 16 -14.08 14.04 7.68
C THR A 16 -15.15 13.08 8.16
N GLU A 17 -14.84 12.30 9.19
CA GLU A 17 -15.55 12.42 10.46
C GLU A 17 -14.70 11.77 11.54
N ASN A 18 -14.49 12.54 12.58
CA ASN A 18 -13.48 12.31 13.57
C ASN A 18 -14.10 12.49 14.96
N ARG A 19 -13.76 11.59 15.89
CA ARG A 19 -14.01 11.80 17.32
C ARG A 19 -12.78 12.30 18.11
N ASN A 20 -11.55 12.32 17.55
CA ASN A 20 -10.34 13.01 18.05
C ASN A 20 -9.37 13.36 16.87
N ASN A 21 -9.26 14.64 16.42
CA ASN A 21 -8.88 15.08 15.04
C ASN A 21 -7.41 14.83 14.64
N GLU A 22 -6.91 13.62 14.84
CA GLU A 22 -5.59 13.20 14.40
C GLU A 22 -5.69 12.80 12.92
N VAL A 23 -5.37 13.74 12.04
CA VAL A 23 -5.16 13.46 10.61
C VAL A 23 -3.83 12.74 10.49
N LEU A 24 -3.86 11.41 10.30
CA LEU A 24 -2.67 10.63 10.01
C LEU A 24 -2.30 10.79 8.54
N GLU A 25 -1.26 11.55 8.25
CA GLU A 25 -0.70 11.68 6.91
C GLU A 25 0.32 10.57 6.65
N VAL A 26 0.07 9.76 5.61
CA VAL A 26 0.95 8.66 5.20
C VAL A 26 1.61 9.02 3.88
N TYR A 27 2.93 8.92 3.84
CA TYR A 27 3.74 9.21 2.66
C TYR A 27 4.47 7.95 2.19
N SER A 28 4.48 7.72 0.87
CA SER A 28 5.24 6.64 0.24
C SER A 28 6.67 7.06 -0.14
N THR A 29 6.98 8.35 -0.04
CA THR A 29 8.30 8.91 -0.32
C THR A 29 8.84 9.74 0.84
N PRO A 30 10.17 9.76 1.06
CA PRO A 30 10.78 10.61 2.09
C PRO A 30 10.55 12.11 1.90
N LEU A 31 10.22 12.53 0.67
CA LEU A 31 10.02 13.93 0.29
C LEU A 31 8.57 14.40 0.48
N HIS A 32 7.72 13.57 1.11
CA HIS A 32 6.30 13.87 1.33
C HIS A 32 5.58 14.30 0.05
N THR A 33 5.92 13.67 -1.07
CA THR A 33 5.33 14.01 -2.36
C THR A 33 3.88 13.55 -2.37
N PRO A 34 2.91 14.44 -2.60
CA PRO A 34 1.51 14.05 -2.68
C PRO A 34 1.30 13.15 -3.91
N GLN A 35 0.35 12.21 -3.81
CA GLN A 35 0.08 11.20 -4.85
C GLN A 35 -0.09 11.81 -6.25
N GLU A 36 -0.77 12.96 -6.35
CA GLU A 36 -1.02 13.67 -7.62
C GLU A 36 0.24 14.17 -8.33
N LYS A 37 1.34 14.36 -7.57
CA LYS A 37 2.64 14.82 -8.09
C LYS A 37 3.63 13.68 -8.29
N MET A 38 3.22 12.43 -8.06
CA MET A 38 4.08 11.28 -8.27
C MET A 38 4.16 10.93 -9.76
N ALA A 39 5.38 10.78 -10.26
CA ALA A 39 5.65 10.34 -11.64
C ALA A 39 5.43 8.82 -11.84
N ILE A 40 5.28 8.08 -10.74
CA ILE A 40 5.05 6.63 -10.73
C ILE A 40 3.67 6.32 -10.12
N PRO A 41 3.00 5.24 -10.56
CA PRO A 41 1.72 4.84 -10.00
C PRO A 41 1.85 4.45 -8.52
N VAL A 42 0.98 5.02 -7.69
CA VAL A 42 0.88 4.73 -6.26
C VAL A 42 -0.57 4.44 -5.89
N SER A 43 -0.75 3.48 -4.99
CA SER A 43 -2.04 3.12 -4.41
C SER A 43 -1.98 3.30 -2.90
N VAL A 44 -2.97 3.98 -2.34
CA VAL A 44 -3.13 4.20 -0.91
C VAL A 44 -4.45 3.58 -0.49
N LEU A 45 -4.43 2.77 0.56
CA LEU A 45 -5.62 2.15 1.12
C LEU A 45 -5.95 2.80 2.45
N THR A 46 -7.22 3.17 2.62
CA THR A 46 -7.72 3.69 3.88
C THR A 46 -8.00 2.56 4.87
N GLN A 47 -8.23 2.92 6.13
CA GLN A 47 -8.64 1.95 7.13
C GLN A 47 -9.91 1.19 6.72
N GLU A 48 -10.88 1.86 6.10
CA GLU A 48 -12.12 1.22 5.66
C GLU A 48 -11.85 0.22 4.52
N ASP A 49 -11.00 0.58 3.55
CA ASP A 49 -10.62 -0.32 2.45
C ASP A 49 -9.91 -1.59 2.96
N LEU A 50 -9.03 -1.43 3.96
CA LEU A 50 -8.32 -2.54 4.59
C LEU A 50 -9.27 -3.43 5.40
N ARG A 51 -10.29 -2.86 6.04
CA ARG A 51 -11.30 -3.64 6.78
C ARG A 51 -12.22 -4.39 5.84
N ALA A 52 -12.64 -3.77 4.74
CA ALA A 52 -13.51 -4.37 3.75
C ALA A 52 -12.86 -5.58 3.05
N ASN A 53 -11.55 -5.54 2.81
CA ASN A 53 -10.81 -6.59 2.10
C ASN A 53 -9.99 -7.51 3.02
N ARG A 54 -10.20 -7.42 4.34
CA ARG A 54 -9.39 -8.13 5.33
C ARG A 54 -9.37 -9.64 5.07
N SER A 55 -8.17 -10.19 4.95
CA SER A 55 -7.90 -11.62 4.76
C SER A 55 -6.96 -12.15 5.85
N ALA A 56 -6.46 -13.38 5.71
CA ALA A 56 -5.64 -14.03 6.75
C ALA A 56 -4.21 -13.47 6.85
N SER A 57 -3.74 -12.75 5.82
CA SER A 57 -2.47 -12.00 5.84
C SER A 57 -2.60 -10.63 5.18
N ILE A 58 -1.64 -9.73 5.40
CA ILE A 58 -1.58 -8.44 4.69
C ILE A 58 -1.41 -8.67 3.19
N ALA A 59 -0.57 -9.62 2.78
CA ALA A 59 -0.38 -9.93 1.38
C ALA A 59 -1.70 -10.37 0.71
N GLU A 60 -2.49 -11.22 1.36
CA GLU A 60 -3.81 -11.60 0.85
C GLU A 60 -4.79 -10.42 0.82
N THR A 61 -4.79 -9.60 1.87
CA THR A 61 -5.67 -8.41 1.98
C THR A 61 -5.44 -7.43 0.82
N LEU A 62 -4.21 -7.35 0.30
CA LEU A 62 -3.82 -6.46 -0.78
C LEU A 62 -4.05 -7.03 -2.20
N THR A 63 -4.55 -8.26 -2.33
CA THR A 63 -4.76 -8.93 -3.64
C THR A 63 -5.80 -8.25 -4.52
N SER A 64 -6.66 -7.38 -3.96
CA SER A 64 -7.59 -6.56 -4.72
C SER A 64 -6.91 -5.44 -5.52
N LEU A 65 -5.63 -5.15 -5.24
CA LEU A 65 -4.87 -4.12 -5.93
C LEU A 65 -4.38 -4.60 -7.32
N PRO A 66 -4.52 -3.77 -8.36
CA PRO A 66 -4.09 -4.14 -9.70
C PRO A 66 -2.56 -4.27 -9.79
N GLY A 67 -2.09 -5.38 -10.35
CA GLY A 67 -0.66 -5.67 -10.49
C GLY A 67 0.01 -6.08 -9.18
N PHE A 68 -0.77 -6.32 -8.12
CA PHE A 68 -0.33 -6.97 -6.89
C PHE A 68 -0.81 -8.42 -6.89
N HIS A 69 0.00 -9.33 -6.36
CA HIS A 69 -0.36 -10.72 -6.17
C HIS A 69 0.30 -11.26 -4.90
N ALA A 70 -0.33 -12.21 -4.21
CA ALA A 70 0.23 -12.87 -3.04
C ALA A 70 0.80 -14.24 -3.44
N SER A 71 2.08 -14.50 -3.16
CA SER A 71 2.71 -15.81 -3.39
C SER A 71 2.77 -16.59 -2.09
N PHE A 72 2.30 -17.84 -2.13
CA PHE A 72 2.25 -18.73 -0.95
C PHE A 72 3.36 -19.79 -1.02
N PHE A 73 4.07 -20.00 0.08
CA PHE A 73 5.14 -21.02 0.16
C PHE A 73 4.76 -22.26 0.99
N GLY A 74 3.63 -22.23 1.70
CA GLY A 74 3.27 -23.28 2.67
C GLY A 74 3.49 -22.82 4.12
N GLY A 75 2.87 -23.50 5.07
CA GLY A 75 3.08 -23.22 6.50
C GLY A 75 2.59 -21.84 6.99
N GLY A 76 1.83 -21.10 6.19
CA GLY A 76 1.35 -19.76 6.51
C GLY A 76 2.27 -18.63 6.04
N SER A 77 3.35 -18.91 5.31
CA SER A 77 4.22 -17.88 4.73
C SER A 77 3.68 -17.36 3.40
N VAL A 78 3.43 -16.05 3.34
CA VAL A 78 2.86 -15.33 2.20
C VAL A 78 3.72 -14.12 1.87
N HIS A 79 4.00 -13.90 0.57
CA HIS A 79 4.86 -12.81 0.11
C HIS A 79 4.20 -11.95 -0.97
N PRO A 80 4.41 -10.62 -0.95
CA PRO A 80 3.93 -9.73 -2.00
C PRO A 80 4.72 -9.91 -3.30
N VAL A 81 3.99 -9.97 -4.41
CA VAL A 81 4.52 -9.93 -5.77
C VAL A 81 3.93 -8.71 -6.48
N ILE A 82 4.79 -7.78 -6.88
CA ILE A 82 4.38 -6.54 -7.54
C ILE A 82 4.85 -6.58 -8.98
N ARG A 83 3.91 -6.63 -9.92
CA ARG A 83 4.18 -6.68 -11.38
C ARG A 83 5.18 -7.79 -11.76
N GLY A 84 5.09 -8.95 -11.11
CA GLY A 84 5.99 -10.09 -11.33
C GLY A 84 7.32 -10.05 -10.57
N MET A 85 7.56 -9.02 -9.76
CA MET A 85 8.75 -8.89 -8.92
C MET A 85 8.47 -9.39 -7.50
N SER A 86 9.41 -10.09 -6.89
CA SER A 86 9.33 -10.63 -5.52
C SER A 86 10.70 -10.65 -4.83
N GLY A 87 10.74 -11.06 -3.56
CA GLY A 87 11.97 -11.15 -2.76
C GLY A 87 12.63 -9.79 -2.57
N ASN A 88 13.96 -9.73 -2.66
CA ASN A 88 14.75 -8.50 -2.47
C ASN A 88 14.37 -7.30 -3.36
N ARG A 89 13.57 -7.51 -4.41
CA ARG A 89 13.06 -6.45 -5.29
C ARG A 89 11.80 -5.76 -4.75
N VAL A 90 11.12 -6.38 -3.78
CA VAL A 90 9.93 -5.84 -3.13
C VAL A 90 10.26 -5.64 -1.66
N LYS A 91 10.27 -4.38 -1.22
CA LYS A 91 10.48 -4.04 0.20
C LYS A 91 9.15 -3.82 0.88
N VAL A 92 9.00 -4.40 2.07
CA VAL A 92 7.91 -4.09 2.99
C VAL A 92 8.48 -3.17 4.06
N LEU A 93 7.78 -2.07 4.33
CA LEU A 93 8.18 -1.08 5.32
C LEU A 93 7.06 -0.90 6.32
N HIS A 94 7.40 -0.76 7.60
CA HIS A 94 6.48 -0.35 8.65
C HIS A 94 6.82 1.08 9.06
N SER A 95 5.89 2.02 8.86
CA SER A 95 6.07 3.44 9.20
C SER A 95 7.31 4.05 8.57
N GLY A 96 7.63 3.65 7.33
CA GLY A 96 8.80 4.11 6.59
C GLY A 96 10.12 3.42 6.96
N SER A 97 10.14 2.58 7.99
CA SER A 97 11.32 1.81 8.40
C SER A 97 11.31 0.41 7.82
N ASP A 98 12.51 -0.12 7.54
CA ASP A 98 12.69 -1.49 7.10
C ASP A 98 12.33 -2.48 8.22
N LEU A 99 11.76 -3.63 7.86
CA LEU A 99 11.44 -4.69 8.83
C LEU A 99 12.69 -5.45 9.30
N MET A 100 13.78 -5.40 8.52
CA MET A 100 15.03 -6.12 8.77
C MET A 100 14.83 -7.63 9.01
N ASP A 101 13.80 -8.22 8.39
CA ASP A 101 13.49 -9.63 8.51
C ASP A 101 14.08 -10.47 7.36
N VAL A 102 14.06 -11.79 7.56
CA VAL A 102 14.55 -12.77 6.57
C VAL A 102 13.52 -13.11 5.50
N SER A 103 12.30 -12.54 5.56
CA SER A 103 11.25 -12.72 4.53
C SER A 103 11.67 -12.16 3.16
N SER A 104 12.65 -11.26 3.16
CA SER A 104 13.28 -10.71 1.95
C SER A 104 14.26 -11.67 1.28
N ILE A 105 14.77 -12.67 2.01
CA ILE A 105 15.80 -13.62 1.58
C ILE A 105 15.15 -14.93 1.10
N GLY A 106 14.13 -15.40 1.81
CA GLY A 106 13.43 -16.67 1.55
C GLY A 106 11.92 -16.52 1.60
N ALA A 107 11.23 -17.21 0.69
CA ALA A 107 9.77 -17.23 0.63
C ALA A 107 9.12 -18.12 1.71
N ASP A 108 9.93 -18.87 2.45
CA ASP A 108 9.57 -19.74 3.57
C ASP A 108 9.50 -19.01 4.91
N HIS A 109 9.73 -17.70 4.91
CA HIS A 109 9.76 -16.88 6.10
C HIS A 109 8.64 -15.84 6.05
N THR A 110 7.75 -15.88 7.04
CA THR A 110 6.66 -14.91 7.17
C THR A 110 7.20 -13.50 7.43
N ILE A 111 6.49 -12.50 6.90
CA ILE A 111 6.77 -11.09 7.13
C ILE A 111 6.56 -10.76 8.60
N THR A 112 7.51 -10.07 9.23
CA THR A 112 7.44 -9.82 10.69
C THR A 112 6.31 -8.85 11.06
N SER A 113 5.98 -7.90 10.18
CA SER A 113 4.88 -6.96 10.39
C SER A 113 3.55 -7.45 9.79
N GLU A 114 3.11 -8.64 10.17
CA GLU A 114 1.74 -9.09 9.89
C GLU A 114 0.79 -8.55 10.97
N PRO A 115 -0.22 -7.72 10.60
CA PRO A 115 -1.10 -7.07 11.57
C PRO A 115 -2.33 -7.92 11.97
N PHE A 116 -2.54 -9.10 11.37
CA PHE A 116 -3.78 -9.89 11.50
C PHE A 116 -3.56 -11.31 11.98
#